data_AF-A0A4S4FHY1-F1
#
_entry.id   AF-A0A4S4FHY1-F1
#
_cell.length_a   1.000
_cell.length_b   1.000
_cell.length_c   1.000
_cell.angle_alpha   90.00
_cell.angle_beta   90.00
_cell.angle_gamma   90.00
#
_symmetry.space_group_name_H-M   'P 1'
#
loop_
_entity.id
_entity.type
_entity.pdbx_description
1 polymer ?
#
loop_
_entity_poly.entity_id
_entity_poly.type
_entity_poly.pdbx_seq_one_letter_code
_entity_poly.pdbx_strand_id
1 'polypeptide(L)'
;MTPSFDRAQDPLSAHAIRPYRLERRIERTLGEWLAWLPAWQPMPEAIIGRGSAAVCSLCPRYVDALALDEVPHAALHALVSTIDAYVVEHFVRHANARFPELERDGLWTVVVLDGVVRVLSAIGCDVDELVDPDEDPMEPDLEAEDGFMSARQASDARIRLIADYYALFSYAAARLTRRRQEMIFAVQEFVEPEISRLVSRLMADVTEA
;
A
#
# COMPACT_ATOMS: atom_id res chain seq x y z
N MET A 1 -3.65 1.80 -42.63
CA MET A 1 -4.81 1.82 -41.72
C MET A 1 -4.30 1.42 -40.35
N THR A 2 -3.96 2.42 -39.54
CA THR A 2 -3.58 2.25 -38.13
C THR A 2 -4.84 2.14 -37.29
N PRO A 3 -4.96 1.18 -36.36
CA PRO A 3 -6.10 1.13 -35.47
C PRO A 3 -6.08 2.38 -34.59
N SER A 4 -7.10 3.22 -34.77
CA SER A 4 -7.43 4.30 -33.86
C SER A 4 -7.80 3.65 -32.53
N PHE A 5 -6.88 3.70 -31.56
CA PHE A 5 -7.24 3.50 -30.17
C PHE A 5 -8.15 4.66 -29.78
N ASP A 6 -9.46 4.42 -29.90
CA ASP A 6 -10.47 5.23 -29.25
C ASP A 6 -10.01 5.48 -27.83
N ARG A 7 -9.92 6.76 -27.45
CA ARG A 7 -9.76 7.18 -26.07
C ARG A 7 -10.90 6.54 -25.29
N ALA A 8 -10.63 5.38 -24.69
CA ALA A 8 -11.40 4.89 -23.57
C ALA A 8 -11.53 6.08 -22.62
N GLN A 9 -12.77 6.53 -22.42
CA GLN A 9 -13.09 7.56 -21.45
C GLN A 9 -12.35 7.21 -20.17
N ASP A 10 -11.41 8.06 -19.76
CA ASP A 10 -10.58 7.83 -18.59
C ASP A 10 -11.51 7.60 -17.39
N PRO A 11 -11.66 6.35 -16.89
CA PRO A 11 -12.62 6.03 -15.85
C PRO A 11 -12.28 6.74 -14.53
N LEU A 12 -11.12 7.39 -14.45
CA LEU A 12 -10.68 8.22 -13.34
C LEU A 12 -11.25 9.66 -13.39
N SER A 13 -11.87 10.08 -14.50
CA SER A 13 -12.29 11.48 -14.68
C SER A 13 -13.58 11.87 -13.97
N ALA A 14 -14.49 10.93 -13.66
CA ALA A 14 -15.81 11.27 -13.12
C ALA A 14 -15.89 11.30 -11.57
N HIS A 15 -14.99 10.61 -10.87
CA HIS A 15 -14.94 10.58 -9.40
C HIS A 15 -13.51 10.77 -8.90
N ALA A 16 -12.84 11.78 -9.44
CA ALA A 16 -11.45 12.11 -9.17
C ALA A 16 -11.21 12.27 -7.66
N ILE A 17 -10.70 11.20 -7.06
CA ILE A 17 -9.96 11.18 -5.80
C ILE A 17 -9.07 12.42 -5.80
N ARG A 18 -9.44 13.46 -5.05
CA ARG A 18 -8.72 14.75 -5.09
C ARG A 18 -7.37 14.56 -4.39
N PRO A 19 -6.27 14.33 -5.13
CA PRO A 19 -5.08 13.76 -4.53
C PRO A 19 -4.18 14.83 -3.89
N TYR A 20 -4.57 16.11 -3.97
CA TYR A 20 -3.75 17.23 -3.50
C TYR A 20 -3.40 17.18 -2.01
N ARG A 21 -4.28 16.63 -1.16
CA ARG A 21 -3.95 16.42 0.27
C ARG A 21 -2.94 15.29 0.45
N LEU A 22 -3.06 14.20 -0.32
CA LEU A 22 -2.14 13.07 -0.29
C LEU A 22 -0.76 13.49 -0.82
N GLU A 23 -0.71 14.22 -1.94
CA GLU A 23 0.51 14.77 -2.52
C GLU A 23 1.35 15.56 -1.51
N ARG A 24 0.75 16.56 -0.85
CA ARG A 24 1.47 17.38 0.13
C ARG A 24 1.94 16.59 1.35
N ARG A 25 1.23 15.51 1.70
CA ARG A 25 1.68 14.59 2.76
C ARG A 25 2.88 13.79 2.30
N ILE A 26 2.84 13.22 1.09
CA ILE A 26 3.96 12.48 0.50
C ILE A 26 5.22 13.35 0.42
N GLU A 27 5.12 14.56 -0.15
CA GLU A 27 6.28 15.45 -0.30
C GLU A 27 6.89 15.85 1.04
N ARG A 28 6.05 16.12 2.04
CA ARG A 28 6.50 16.45 3.39
C ARG A 28 7.19 15.25 4.05
N THR A 29 6.58 14.07 3.99
CA THR A 29 7.15 12.85 4.56
C THR A 29 8.46 12.46 3.89
N LEU A 30 8.58 12.65 2.57
CA LEU A 30 9.84 12.49 1.88
C LEU A 30 10.90 13.48 2.39
N GLY A 31 10.55 14.76 2.53
CA GLY A 31 11.47 15.76 3.08
C GLY A 31 11.90 15.44 4.53
N GLU A 32 10.98 14.99 5.37
CA GLU A 32 11.25 14.54 6.74
C GLU A 32 12.18 13.31 6.75
N TRP A 33 11.93 12.35 5.87
CA TRP A 33 12.76 11.15 5.72
C TRP A 33 14.19 11.51 5.27
N LEU A 34 14.34 12.34 4.24
CA LEU A 34 15.64 12.83 3.77
C LEU A 34 16.41 13.57 4.87
N ALA A 35 15.73 14.41 5.65
CA ALA A 35 16.33 15.14 6.77
C ALA A 35 16.74 14.22 7.94
N TRP A 36 16.12 13.05 8.07
CA TRP A 36 16.44 12.06 9.09
C TRP A 36 17.64 11.16 8.72
N LEU A 37 17.88 10.90 7.43
CA LEU A 37 18.94 10.00 6.96
C LEU A 37 20.35 10.27 7.53
N PRO A 38 20.82 11.52 7.72
CA PRO A 38 22.13 11.77 8.33
C PRO A 38 22.28 11.25 9.77
N ALA A 39 21.17 11.04 10.47
CA ALA A 39 21.13 10.48 11.82
C ALA A 39 20.72 9.00 11.83
N TRP A 40 20.54 8.38 10.66
CA TRP A 40 20.21 6.97 10.54
C TRP A 40 21.34 6.10 11.09
N GLN A 41 20.96 5.04 11.79
CA GLN A 41 21.90 4.01 12.23
C GLN A 41 21.30 2.63 11.97
N PRO A 42 22.12 1.64 11.56
CA PRO A 42 21.65 0.26 11.47
C PRO A 42 21.26 -0.23 12.86
N MET A 43 20.08 -0.82 12.97
CA MET A 43 19.61 -1.41 14.23
C MET A 43 20.54 -2.56 14.63
N PRO A 44 21.02 -2.61 15.88
CA PRO A 44 21.86 -3.71 16.34
C PRO A 44 21.09 -5.04 16.30
N GLU A 45 21.82 -6.12 15.99
CA GLU A 45 21.34 -7.50 15.80
C GLU A 45 20.42 -8.02 16.93
N ALA A 46 20.56 -7.48 18.14
CA ALA A 46 19.75 -7.83 19.31
C ALA A 46 18.23 -7.58 19.15
N ILE A 47 17.81 -6.72 18.20
CA ILE A 47 16.38 -6.46 17.93
C ILE A 47 15.83 -7.39 16.83
N ILE A 48 16.69 -7.90 15.94
CA ILE A 48 16.32 -8.85 14.88
C ILE A 48 15.86 -10.19 15.48
N GLY A 49 16.37 -10.55 16.67
CA GLY A 49 16.03 -11.80 17.36
C GLY A 49 14.77 -11.80 18.24
N ARG A 50 14.05 -10.68 18.43
CA ARG A 50 12.93 -10.60 19.41
C ARG A 50 11.59 -10.09 18.92
N GLY A 51 11.41 -9.78 17.64
CA GLY A 51 10.13 -9.23 17.17
C GLY A 51 9.86 -9.49 15.71
N SER A 52 9.18 -10.61 15.43
CA SER A 52 8.63 -11.05 14.16
C SER A 52 9.64 -11.34 13.03
N ALA A 53 9.93 -12.63 12.85
CA ALA A 53 10.55 -13.18 11.63
C ALA A 53 9.64 -13.05 10.37
N ALA A 54 8.58 -12.26 10.42
CA ALA A 54 7.70 -12.05 9.28
C ALA A 54 8.38 -11.11 8.27
N VAL A 55 8.55 -11.60 7.05
CA VAL A 55 8.94 -10.78 5.90
C VAL A 55 7.94 -9.63 5.76
N CYS A 56 8.45 -8.39 5.71
CA CYS A 56 7.60 -7.23 5.50
C CYS A 56 6.92 -7.33 4.13
N SER A 57 5.59 -7.39 4.12
CA SER A 57 4.76 -7.42 2.90
C SER A 57 4.74 -6.07 2.16
N LEU A 58 5.01 -4.97 2.87
CA LEU A 58 4.89 -3.62 2.35
C LEU A 58 6.09 -3.18 1.50
N CYS A 59 7.31 -3.35 2.01
CA CYS A 59 8.50 -2.81 1.36
C CYS A 59 8.75 -3.37 -0.06
N PRO A 60 8.62 -4.68 -0.33
CA PRO A 60 8.83 -5.23 -1.67
C PRO A 60 7.97 -4.53 -2.74
N ARG A 61 6.70 -4.24 -2.43
CA ARG A 61 5.79 -3.55 -3.36
C ARG A 61 6.31 -2.16 -3.77
N TYR A 62 6.89 -1.42 -2.82
CA TYR A 62 7.47 -0.11 -3.10
C TYR A 62 8.87 -0.21 -3.73
N VAL A 63 9.67 -1.22 -3.37
CA VAL A 63 10.96 -1.49 -4.05
C VAL A 63 10.71 -1.70 -5.54
N ASP A 64 9.78 -2.59 -5.89
CA ASP A 64 9.44 -2.91 -7.28
C ASP A 64 8.90 -1.67 -8.02
N ALA A 65 8.00 -0.92 -7.39
CA ALA A 65 7.38 0.25 -8.02
C ALA A 65 8.35 1.44 -8.18
N LEU A 66 9.38 1.53 -7.35
CA LEU A 66 10.34 2.65 -7.33
C LEU A 66 11.73 2.29 -7.88
N ALA A 67 11.98 1.01 -8.18
CA ALA A 67 13.30 0.48 -8.51
C ALA A 67 14.36 0.92 -7.48
N LEU A 68 14.12 0.60 -6.21
CA LEU A 68 14.98 0.95 -5.05
C LEU A 68 15.66 -0.28 -4.45
N ASP A 69 16.11 -1.21 -5.29
CA ASP A 69 16.66 -2.52 -4.90
C ASP A 69 17.90 -2.41 -4.00
N GLU A 70 18.63 -1.30 -4.10
CA GLU A 70 19.85 -1.02 -3.34
C GLU A 70 19.58 -0.34 -1.98
N VAL A 71 18.33 0.05 -1.70
CA VAL A 71 18.01 0.77 -0.46
C VAL A 71 17.81 -0.23 0.69
N PRO A 72 18.53 -0.07 1.81
CA PRO A 72 18.38 -0.94 2.97
C PRO A 72 16.96 -0.97 3.51
N HIS A 73 16.45 -2.17 3.77
CA HIS A 73 15.06 -2.39 4.17
C HIS A 73 14.59 -1.46 5.30
N ALA A 74 15.38 -1.31 6.37
CA ALA A 74 15.02 -0.49 7.52
C ALA A 74 14.89 1.01 7.17
N ALA A 75 15.77 1.53 6.32
CA ALA A 75 15.70 2.92 5.86
C ALA A 75 14.46 3.13 4.98
N LEU A 76 14.19 2.21 4.05
CA LEU A 76 13.00 2.27 3.20
C LEU A 76 11.71 2.13 4.01
N HIS A 77 11.67 1.21 4.98
CA HIS A 77 10.48 0.93 5.78
C HIS A 77 9.97 2.16 6.52
N ALA A 78 10.86 2.99 7.06
CA ALA A 78 10.50 4.25 7.71
C ALA A 78 9.72 5.20 6.78
N LEU A 79 10.11 5.29 5.50
CA LEU A 79 9.41 6.09 4.50
C LEU A 79 8.08 5.45 4.10
N VAL A 80 8.12 4.19 3.65
CA VAL A 80 6.98 3.58 2.96
C VAL A 80 5.84 3.23 3.91
N SER A 81 6.11 2.92 5.18
CA SER A 81 5.07 2.69 6.20
C SER A 81 4.20 3.94 6.42
N THR A 82 4.84 5.11 6.52
CA THR A 82 4.14 6.39 6.70
C THR A 82 3.33 6.76 5.45
N ILE A 83 3.90 6.54 4.26
CA ILE A 83 3.21 6.82 3.00
C ILE A 83 2.02 5.89 2.80
N ASP A 84 2.20 4.59 3.04
CA ASP A 84 1.12 3.61 2.90
C ASP A 84 -0.01 3.88 3.88
N ALA A 85 0.29 4.28 5.12
CA ALA A 85 -0.73 4.72 6.07
C ALA A 85 -1.60 5.87 5.51
N TYR A 86 -1.00 6.84 4.80
CA TYR A 86 -1.76 7.90 4.13
C TYR A 86 -2.56 7.43 2.92
N VAL A 87 -2.00 6.49 2.15
CA VAL A 87 -2.71 5.87 1.02
C VAL A 87 -3.94 5.12 1.52
N VAL A 88 -3.78 4.30 2.55
CA VAL A 88 -4.87 3.54 3.19
C VAL A 88 -5.91 4.48 3.82
N GLU A 89 -5.49 5.51 4.58
CA GLU A 89 -6.41 6.51 5.15
C GLU A 89 -7.23 7.21 4.06
N HIS A 90 -6.59 7.57 2.94
CA HIS A 90 -7.29 8.21 1.83
C HIS A 90 -8.23 7.25 1.11
N PHE A 91 -7.79 6.01 0.90
CA PHE A 91 -8.56 4.95 0.29
C PHE A 91 -9.82 4.64 1.10
N VAL A 92 -9.72 4.41 2.41
CA VAL A 92 -10.87 4.08 3.26
C VAL A 92 -11.91 5.21 3.22
N ARG A 93 -11.48 6.48 3.32
CA ARG A 93 -12.40 7.61 3.18
C ARG A 93 -13.11 7.66 1.83
N HIS A 94 -12.39 7.35 0.75
CA HIS A 94 -12.96 7.29 -0.59
C HIS A 94 -13.92 6.11 -0.73
N ALA A 95 -13.57 4.93 -0.20
CA ALA A 95 -14.42 3.74 -0.18
C ALA A 95 -15.75 4.03 0.50
N ASN A 96 -15.72 4.63 1.70
CA ASN A 96 -16.91 4.96 2.48
C ASN A 96 -17.78 6.01 1.78
N ALA A 97 -17.19 6.96 1.07
CA ALA A 97 -17.93 7.95 0.30
C ALA A 97 -18.57 7.37 -0.97
N ARG A 98 -17.92 6.37 -1.60
CA ARG A 98 -18.35 5.76 -2.86
C ARG A 98 -19.38 4.64 -2.65
N PHE A 99 -19.24 3.87 -1.57
CA PHE A 99 -20.10 2.75 -1.19
C PHE A 99 -20.57 2.91 0.26
N PRO A 100 -21.38 3.93 0.57
CA PRO A 100 -21.85 4.16 1.94
C PRO A 100 -22.66 2.97 2.50
N GLU A 101 -23.23 2.14 1.63
CA GLU A 101 -23.94 0.90 2.00
C GLU A 101 -23.04 -0.12 2.71
N LEU A 102 -21.73 -0.14 2.44
CA LEU A 102 -20.81 -1.07 3.12
C LEU A 102 -20.74 -0.77 4.62
N GLU A 103 -20.83 0.50 5.03
CA GLU A 103 -20.76 0.89 6.44
C GLU A 103 -22.13 1.11 7.09
N ARG A 104 -23.18 1.41 6.30
CA ARG A 104 -24.48 1.92 6.79
C ARG A 104 -25.07 1.08 7.94
N ASP A 105 -24.85 -0.23 7.91
CA ASP A 105 -25.45 -1.18 8.86
C ASP A 105 -24.41 -1.95 9.69
N GLY A 106 -23.11 -1.60 9.58
CA GLY A 106 -22.02 -2.30 10.26
C GLY A 106 -21.83 -3.77 9.84
N LEU A 107 -22.53 -4.21 8.79
CA LEU A 107 -22.47 -5.56 8.25
C LEU A 107 -21.18 -5.84 7.49
N TRP A 108 -20.57 -4.80 6.92
CA TRP A 108 -19.33 -4.90 6.15
C TRP A 108 -18.29 -3.90 6.68
N THR A 109 -17.01 -4.25 6.51
CA THR A 109 -15.89 -3.38 6.85
C THR A 109 -14.85 -3.48 5.75
N VAL A 110 -14.46 -2.33 5.19
CA VAL A 110 -13.38 -2.24 4.20
C VAL A 110 -12.05 -2.08 4.91
N VAL A 111 -11.11 -2.99 4.65
CA VAL A 111 -9.75 -2.93 5.19
C VAL A 111 -8.72 -3.13 4.08
N VAL A 112 -7.49 -2.68 4.33
CA VAL A 112 -6.33 -3.02 3.51
C VAL A 112 -5.36 -3.78 4.38
N LEU A 113 -5.16 -5.07 4.08
CA LEU A 113 -4.23 -5.94 4.80
C LEU A 113 -3.13 -6.38 3.85
N ASP A 114 -1.87 -6.13 4.20
CA ASP A 114 -0.71 -6.51 3.38
C ASP A 114 -0.78 -6.00 1.93
N GLY A 115 -1.42 -4.85 1.73
CA GLY A 115 -1.62 -4.28 0.40
C GLY A 115 -2.78 -4.87 -0.41
N VAL A 116 -3.62 -5.69 0.21
CA VAL A 116 -4.79 -6.30 -0.40
C VAL A 116 -6.04 -5.67 0.18
N VAL A 117 -6.91 -5.16 -0.69
CA VAL A 117 -8.24 -4.68 -0.29
C VAL A 117 -9.11 -5.86 0.07
N ARG A 118 -9.69 -5.83 1.26
CA ARG A 118 -10.63 -6.83 1.75
C ARG A 118 -11.92 -6.15 2.19
N VAL A 119 -13.02 -6.86 2.01
CA VAL A 119 -14.32 -6.50 2.55
C VAL A 119 -14.69 -7.63 3.49
N LEU A 120 -14.73 -7.33 4.78
CA LEU A 120 -15.01 -8.30 5.84
C LEU A 120 -16.45 -8.14 6.31
N SER A 121 -17.13 -9.25 6.59
CA SER A 121 -18.43 -9.20 7.24
C SER A 121 -18.30 -8.83 8.72
N ALA A 122 -19.42 -8.53 9.40
CA ALA A 122 -19.46 -8.22 10.83
C ALA A 122 -18.90 -9.34 11.73
N ILE A 123 -18.89 -10.59 11.24
CA ILE A 123 -18.30 -11.74 11.94
C ILE A 123 -16.83 -11.99 11.57
N GLY A 124 -16.24 -11.14 10.71
CA GLY A 124 -14.83 -11.18 10.34
C GLY A 124 -14.50 -12.09 9.15
N CYS A 125 -15.48 -12.65 8.44
CA CYS A 125 -15.25 -13.46 7.24
C CYS A 125 -14.97 -12.56 6.04
N ASP A 126 -14.03 -12.95 5.17
CA ASP A 126 -13.81 -12.24 3.91
C ASP A 126 -14.99 -12.48 2.96
N VAL A 127 -15.38 -11.46 2.19
CA VAL A 127 -16.48 -11.56 1.22
C VAL A 127 -16.25 -12.69 0.21
N ASP A 128 -14.99 -12.97 -0.15
CA ASP A 128 -14.65 -14.08 -1.05
C ASP A 128 -15.00 -15.46 -0.46
N GLU A 129 -15.08 -15.59 0.86
CA GLU A 129 -15.46 -16.84 1.55
C GLU A 129 -16.98 -17.02 1.62
N LEU A 130 -17.74 -15.94 1.39
CA LEU A 130 -19.20 -15.92 1.51
C LEU A 130 -19.91 -16.03 0.16
N VAL A 131 -19.19 -15.87 -0.95
CA VAL A 131 -19.73 -16.01 -2.31
C VAL A 131 -19.48 -17.44 -2.78
N ASP A 132 -20.56 -18.16 -3.10
CA ASP A 132 -20.46 -19.48 -3.71
C ASP A 132 -20.01 -19.34 -5.18
N PRO A 133 -18.86 -19.91 -5.58
CA PRO A 133 -18.38 -19.83 -6.95
C PRO A 133 -19.28 -20.57 -7.96
N ASP A 134 -20.12 -21.51 -7.50
CA ASP A 134 -21.01 -22.31 -8.34
C ASP A 134 -22.40 -21.66 -8.53
N GLU A 135 -22.67 -20.53 -7.86
CA GLU A 135 -23.93 -19.79 -7.98
C GLU A 135 -24.05 -19.07 -9.34
N ASP A 136 -25.17 -19.29 -10.06
CA ASP A 136 -25.37 -18.74 -11.40
C ASP A 136 -25.43 -17.20 -11.34
N PRO A 137 -24.55 -16.48 -12.05
CA PRO A 137 -24.56 -15.03 -12.01
C PRO A 137 -25.78 -14.35 -12.59
N MET A 138 -26.65 -15.09 -13.28
CA MET A 138 -27.91 -14.60 -13.83
C MET A 138 -29.10 -14.76 -12.88
N GLU A 139 -28.96 -15.50 -11.78
CA GLU A 139 -30.04 -15.57 -10.79
C GLU A 139 -30.08 -14.25 -10.00
N PRO A 140 -31.24 -13.55 -10.00
CA PRO A 140 -31.40 -12.37 -9.17
C PRO A 140 -31.25 -12.80 -7.71
N ASP A 141 -30.54 -11.98 -6.95
CA ASP A 141 -30.31 -12.17 -5.52
C ASP A 141 -31.64 -12.01 -4.78
N LEU A 142 -32.42 -13.10 -4.70
CA LEU A 142 -33.76 -13.11 -4.13
C LEU A 142 -33.73 -12.92 -2.59
N GLU A 143 -32.55 -12.95 -1.97
CA GLU A 143 -32.36 -12.86 -0.52
C GLU A 143 -32.08 -11.44 0.00
N ALA A 144 -31.96 -10.43 -0.87
CA ALA A 144 -31.82 -9.04 -0.46
C ALA A 144 -33.17 -8.44 0.02
N GLU A 145 -33.85 -9.10 0.95
CA GLU A 145 -35.24 -8.76 1.31
C GLU A 145 -35.39 -7.44 2.09
N ASP A 146 -34.32 -6.80 2.58
CA ASP A 146 -34.44 -5.64 3.48
C ASP A 146 -33.56 -4.43 3.11
N GLY A 147 -33.09 -4.34 1.86
CA GLY A 147 -32.25 -3.20 1.43
C GLY A 147 -30.82 -3.21 1.99
N PHE A 148 -30.41 -4.33 2.61
CA PHE A 148 -29.03 -4.61 2.98
C PHE A 148 -28.20 -4.99 1.77
N MET A 149 -26.91 -4.66 1.81
CA MET A 149 -25.95 -5.09 0.80
C MET A 149 -25.66 -6.59 0.93
N SER A 150 -25.93 -7.36 -0.12
CA SER A 150 -25.63 -8.79 -0.17
C SER A 150 -24.14 -9.08 -0.32
N ALA A 151 -23.70 -10.32 -0.09
CA ALA A 151 -22.30 -10.73 -0.26
C ALA A 151 -21.81 -10.54 -1.71
N ARG A 152 -22.68 -10.84 -2.69
CA ARG A 152 -22.40 -10.58 -4.10
C ARG A 152 -22.20 -9.09 -4.39
N GLN A 153 -23.08 -8.23 -3.89
CA GLN A 153 -22.94 -6.78 -4.06
C GLN A 153 -21.68 -6.23 -3.36
N ALA A 154 -21.33 -6.76 -2.18
CA ALA A 154 -20.11 -6.42 -1.48
C ALA A 154 -18.86 -6.87 -2.25
N SER A 155 -18.91 -8.04 -2.92
CA SER A 155 -17.83 -8.54 -3.79
C SER A 155 -17.64 -7.66 -5.03
N ASP A 156 -18.73 -7.28 -5.70
CA ASP A 156 -18.70 -6.33 -6.82
C ASP A 156 -18.12 -4.97 -6.41
N ALA A 157 -18.48 -4.48 -5.21
CA ALA A 157 -17.92 -3.27 -4.64
C ALA A 157 -16.42 -3.43 -4.39
N ARG A 158 -15.98 -4.57 -3.82
CA ARG A 158 -14.56 -4.88 -3.59
C ARG A 158 -13.74 -4.83 -4.88
N ILE A 159 -14.22 -5.42 -5.98
CA ILE A 159 -13.50 -5.38 -7.28
C ILE A 159 -13.22 -3.94 -7.71
N ARG A 160 -14.21 -3.05 -7.56
CA ARG A 160 -14.05 -1.62 -7.87
C ARG A 160 -13.08 -0.93 -6.90
N LEU A 161 -13.16 -1.28 -5.62
CA LEU A 161 -12.26 -0.75 -4.59
C LEU A 161 -10.80 -1.17 -4.79
N ILE A 162 -10.54 -2.39 -5.29
CA ILE A 162 -9.18 -2.84 -5.65
C ILE A 162 -8.57 -1.90 -6.70
N ALA A 163 -9.33 -1.56 -7.74
CA ALA A 163 -8.88 -0.63 -8.77
C ALA A 163 -8.61 0.78 -8.20
N ASP A 164 -9.48 1.28 -7.31
CA ASP A 164 -9.32 2.58 -6.65
C ASP A 164 -8.07 2.60 -5.74
N TYR A 165 -7.82 1.56 -4.96
CA TYR A 165 -6.61 1.44 -4.13
C TYR A 165 -5.35 1.36 -4.99
N TYR A 166 -5.38 0.57 -6.08
CA TYR A 166 -4.24 0.48 -6.99
C TYR A 166 -3.93 1.81 -7.66
N ALA A 167 -4.95 2.58 -8.07
CA ALA A 167 -4.77 3.92 -8.62
C ALA A 167 -4.12 4.89 -7.61
N LEU A 168 -4.55 4.83 -6.35
CA LEU A 168 -3.96 5.60 -5.25
C LEU A 168 -2.50 5.22 -4.95
N PHE A 169 -2.20 3.92 -4.89
CA PHE A 169 -0.85 3.42 -4.73
C PHE A 169 0.04 3.86 -5.90
N SER A 170 -0.43 3.69 -7.13
CA SER A 170 0.30 4.07 -8.34
C SER A 170 0.57 5.57 -8.39
N TYR A 171 -0.40 6.38 -7.95
CA TYR A 171 -0.20 7.82 -7.78
C TYR A 171 0.91 8.12 -6.77
N ALA A 172 0.89 7.50 -5.60
CA ALA A 172 1.91 7.70 -4.57
C ALA A 172 3.30 7.26 -5.05
N ALA A 173 3.39 6.10 -5.68
CA ALA A 173 4.62 5.59 -6.29
C ALA A 173 5.15 6.56 -7.35
N ALA A 174 4.31 6.98 -8.30
CA ALA A 174 4.71 7.92 -9.35
C ALA A 174 5.20 9.27 -8.80
N ARG A 175 4.70 9.70 -7.64
CA ARG A 175 5.21 10.89 -6.94
C ARG A 175 6.61 10.68 -6.39
N LEU A 176 6.83 9.57 -5.69
CA LEU A 176 8.16 9.21 -5.18
C LEU A 176 9.17 8.97 -6.31
N THR A 177 8.76 8.33 -7.41
CA THR A 177 9.62 8.10 -8.58
C THR A 177 10.24 9.39 -9.12
N ARG A 178 9.52 10.53 -9.07
CA ARG A 178 10.06 11.84 -9.50
C ARG A 178 11.21 12.33 -8.63
N ARG A 179 11.34 11.82 -7.42
CA ARG A 179 12.38 12.16 -6.44
C ARG A 179 13.35 10.99 -6.21
N ARG A 180 13.23 9.90 -6.98
CA ARG A 180 14.05 8.69 -6.85
C ARG A 180 15.55 8.98 -6.81
N GLN A 181 16.04 9.84 -7.69
CA GLN A 181 17.47 10.15 -7.75
C GLN A 181 18.00 10.81 -6.48
N GLU A 182 17.20 11.68 -5.86
CA GLU A 182 17.54 12.32 -4.58
C GLU A 182 17.53 11.30 -3.44
N MET A 183 16.55 10.38 -3.44
CA MET A 183 16.49 9.29 -2.47
C MET A 183 17.73 8.39 -2.55
N ILE A 184 18.12 7.98 -3.76
CA ILE A 184 19.32 7.15 -3.97
C ILE A 184 20.57 7.89 -3.53
N PHE A 185 20.72 9.15 -3.94
CA PHE A 185 21.88 9.96 -3.55
C PHE A 185 21.99 10.10 -2.03
N ALA A 186 20.88 10.38 -1.34
CA ALA A 186 20.89 10.50 0.12
C ALA A 186 21.19 9.17 0.83
N VAL A 187 20.71 8.04 0.29
CA VAL A 187 21.05 6.70 0.81
C VAL A 187 22.54 6.41 0.62
N GLN A 188 23.09 6.70 -0.56
CA GLN A 188 24.52 6.54 -0.84
C GLN A 188 25.38 7.42 0.08
N GLU A 189 24.96 8.66 0.31
CA GLU A 189 25.70 9.62 1.14
C GLU A 189 25.67 9.26 2.63
N PHE A 190 24.50 8.89 3.17
CA PHE A 190 24.30 8.78 4.62
C PHE A 190 24.17 7.35 5.15
N VAL A 191 23.66 6.41 4.35
CA VAL A 191 23.30 5.06 4.82
C VAL A 191 24.40 4.05 4.48
N GLU A 192 24.93 4.08 3.25
CA GLU A 192 25.97 3.16 2.80
C GLU A 192 27.26 3.19 3.64
N PRO A 193 27.76 4.36 4.11
CA PRO A 193 28.94 4.39 4.99
C PRO A 193 28.71 3.66 6.32
N GLU A 194 27.52 3.80 6.91
CA GLU A 194 27.18 3.13 8.17
C GLU A 194 27.09 1.61 8.00
N ILE A 195 26.52 1.15 6.88
CA ILE A 195 26.50 -0.28 6.53
C ILE A 195 27.92 -0.80 6.32
N SER A 196 28.74 -0.07 5.58
CA SER A 196 30.13 -0.46 5.34
C SER A 196 30.93 -0.60 6.63
N ARG A 197 30.75 0.32 7.60
CA ARG A 197 31.34 0.23 8.94
C ARG A 197 30.82 -0.95 9.73
N LEU A 198 29.51 -1.26 9.65
CA LEU A 198 28.94 -2.43 10.29
C LEU A 198 29.55 -3.72 9.72
N VAL A 199 29.58 -3.87 8.39
CA VAL A 199 30.17 -5.05 7.72
C VAL A 199 31.65 -5.21 8.08
N SER A 200 32.41 -4.11 8.07
CA SER A 200 33.83 -4.15 8.45
C SER A 200 34.06 -4.60 9.88
N ARG A 201 33.21 -4.19 10.83
CA ARG A 201 33.25 -4.66 12.22
C ARG A 201 32.93 -6.15 12.32
N LEU A 202 31.85 -6.60 11.67
CA LEU A 202 31.45 -8.01 11.67
C LEU A 202 32.55 -8.90 11.06
N MET A 203 33.21 -8.46 9.99
CA MET A 203 34.32 -9.21 9.39
C MET A 203 35.52 -9.32 10.34
N ALA A 204 35.86 -8.24 11.06
CA ALA A 204 36.93 -8.27 12.05
C ALA A 204 36.63 -9.27 13.17
N ASP A 205 35.41 -9.23 13.72
CA ASP A 205 34.96 -10.13 14.79
C ASP A 205 35.03 -11.61 14.37
N VAL A 206 34.69 -11.92 13.11
CA VAL A 206 34.78 -13.30 12.56
C VAL A 206 36.23 -13.74 12.33
N THR A 207 37.13 -12.84 11.97
CA THR A 207 38.55 -13.20 11.72
C THR A 207 39.40 -13.32 12.99
N GLU A 208 38.97 -12.69 14.10
CA GLU A 208 39.65 -12.75 15.39
C GLU A 208 39.19 -13.91 16.28
N ALA A 209 38.07 -14.58 15.93
CA ALA A 209 37.50 -15.74 16.62
C ALA A 209 38.07 -17.07 16.12
#